data_AF-A0A5Q2VDV8-F1
#
_entry.id   AF-A0A5Q2VDV8-F1
#
_cell.length_a   1.000
_cell.length_b   1.000
_cell.length_c   1.000
_cell.angle_alpha   90.00
_cell.angle_beta   90.00
_cell.angle_gamma   90.00
#
_symmetry.space_group_name_H-M   'P 1'
#
loop_
_entity.id
_entity.type
_entity.pdbx_description
1 polymer ?
#
loop_
_entity_poly.entity_id
_entity_poly.type
_entity_poly.pdbx_seq_one_letter_code
_entity_poly.pdbx_strand_id
1 'polypeptide(L)'
;MYSFTARQRLTALVWLSLFHIVIITSSNYLVQLPMSIFGFHTTWGAFTFPFIFLATDLTVRIFGAPLARRIILSVMVPALFISYVISTVTYQGEWQGFAALGSFNLFVARIAVASFMAYVLGQILDVHVFNRLRQRSAWWVAPAAAMFLGNISDTLSFFFIAFYKSSDAFMANNWVEIALVDYSFKVLICLLFFLPMYGVLLNMLLKRIAARQNDGSLQAS
;
A
#
# COMPACT_ATOMS: atom_id res chain seq x y z
N MET A 1 6.02 -24.25 2.46
CA MET A 1 6.07 -23.20 1.41
C MET A 1 5.36 -23.74 0.19
N TYR A 2 4.46 -22.98 -0.43
CA TYR A 2 3.79 -23.40 -1.67
C TYR A 2 4.84 -23.42 -2.80
N SER A 3 4.96 -24.55 -3.51
CA SER A 3 5.81 -24.65 -4.69
C SER A 3 4.97 -24.26 -5.91
N PHE A 4 5.22 -23.08 -6.46
CA PHE A 4 4.56 -22.61 -7.67
C PHE A 4 5.39 -23.01 -8.89
N THR A 5 4.72 -23.49 -9.94
CA THR A 5 5.38 -23.71 -11.23
C THR A 5 5.79 -22.36 -11.86
N ALA A 6 6.75 -22.39 -12.80
CA ALA A 6 7.19 -21.17 -13.49
C ALA A 6 6.03 -20.43 -14.18
N ARG A 7 5.09 -21.16 -14.79
CA ARG A 7 3.90 -20.59 -15.43
C ARG A 7 2.97 -19.93 -14.42
N GLN A 8 2.77 -20.54 -13.24
CA GLN A 8 1.95 -19.95 -12.17
C GLN A 8 2.59 -18.68 -11.61
N ARG A 9 3.92 -18.66 -11.44
CA ARG A 9 4.65 -17.45 -11.01
C ARG A 9 4.53 -16.32 -12.03
N LEU A 10 4.66 -16.61 -13.32
CA LEU A 10 4.48 -15.60 -14.37
C LEU A 10 3.05 -15.05 -14.38
N THR A 11 2.06 -15.93 -14.26
CA THR A 11 0.64 -15.55 -14.19
C THR A 11 0.37 -14.66 -12.98
N ALA A 12 0.88 -15.06 -11.81
CA ALA A 12 0.77 -14.25 -10.59
C ALA A 12 1.46 -12.89 -10.73
N LEU A 13 2.62 -12.83 -11.40
CA LEU A 13 3.34 -11.59 -11.65
C LEU A 13 2.49 -10.62 -12.47
N VAL A 14 1.91 -11.09 -13.58
CA VAL A 14 1.05 -10.26 -14.44
C VAL A 14 -0.17 -9.76 -13.67
N TRP A 15 -0.92 -10.66 -13.04
CA TRP A 15 -2.14 -10.28 -12.32
C TRP A 15 -1.88 -9.36 -11.13
N LEU A 16 -0.83 -9.63 -10.35
CA LEU A 16 -0.46 -8.74 -9.24
C LEU A 16 0.04 -7.40 -9.75
N SER A 17 0.80 -7.36 -10.85
CA SER A 17 1.24 -6.09 -11.44
C SER A 17 0.04 -5.26 -11.89
N LEU A 18 -0.90 -5.87 -12.62
CA LEU A 18 -2.14 -5.20 -13.02
C LEU A 18 -2.95 -4.74 -11.81
N PHE A 19 -3.03 -5.55 -10.76
CA PHE A 19 -3.73 -5.18 -9.53
C PHE A 19 -3.10 -3.94 -8.86
N HIS A 20 -1.76 -3.86 -8.79
CA HIS A 20 -1.08 -2.66 -8.29
C HIS A 20 -1.35 -1.45 -9.17
N ILE A 21 -1.30 -1.60 -10.50
CA ILE A 21 -1.61 -0.49 -11.43
C ILE A 21 -3.01 0.04 -11.16
N VAL A 22 -4.00 -0.86 -11.07
CA VAL A 22 -5.40 -0.49 -10.83
C VAL A 22 -5.55 0.23 -9.49
N ILE A 23 -5.02 -0.32 -8.40
CA ILE A 23 -5.16 0.29 -7.06
C ILE A 23 -4.47 1.65 -6.99
N ILE A 24 -3.23 1.78 -7.50
CA ILE A 24 -2.49 3.04 -7.47
C ILE A 24 -3.22 4.09 -8.31
N THR A 25 -3.67 3.69 -9.51
CA THR A 25 -4.42 4.56 -10.42
C THR A 25 -5.73 5.03 -9.79
N SER A 26 -6.53 4.10 -9.27
CA SER A 26 -7.81 4.43 -8.64
C SER A 26 -7.60 5.27 -7.38
N SER A 27 -6.58 4.98 -6.57
CA SER A 27 -6.34 5.75 -5.33
C SER A 27 -5.87 7.17 -5.62
N ASN A 28 -4.96 7.35 -6.57
CA ASN A 28 -4.52 8.69 -7.00
C ASN A 28 -5.67 9.50 -7.62
N TYR A 29 -6.60 8.82 -8.30
CA TYR A 29 -7.80 9.47 -8.80
C TYR A 29 -8.76 9.87 -7.66
N LEU A 30 -9.16 8.89 -6.86
CA LEU A 30 -10.20 9.04 -5.84
C LEU A 30 -9.77 9.93 -4.66
N VAL A 31 -8.47 10.08 -4.40
CA VAL A 31 -7.97 11.01 -3.38
C VAL A 31 -8.24 12.48 -3.74
N GLN A 32 -8.50 12.78 -5.01
CA GLN A 32 -8.89 14.12 -5.46
C GLN A 32 -10.33 14.47 -5.09
N LEU A 33 -11.15 13.46 -4.77
CA LEU A 33 -12.57 13.62 -4.56
C LEU A 33 -12.82 13.70 -3.04
N PRO A 34 -12.98 14.91 -2.48
CA PRO A 34 -13.22 15.07 -1.06
C PRO A 34 -14.62 14.58 -0.70
N MET A 35 -14.76 14.09 0.53
CA MET A 35 -16.04 13.71 1.11
C MET A 35 -16.01 13.96 2.62
N SER A 36 -17.19 14.03 3.24
CA SER A 36 -17.32 14.12 4.69
C SER A 36 -18.03 12.88 5.23
N ILE A 37 -17.47 12.28 6.27
CA ILE A 37 -18.04 11.12 6.96
C ILE A 37 -18.14 11.45 8.45
N PHE A 38 -19.36 11.44 9.00
CA PHE A 38 -19.62 11.77 10.41
C PHE A 38 -19.01 13.10 10.87
N GLY A 39 -18.93 14.10 9.99
CA GLY A 39 -18.36 15.42 10.28
C GLY A 39 -16.84 15.51 10.11
N PHE A 40 -16.15 14.41 9.77
CA PHE A 40 -14.74 14.41 9.45
C PHE A 40 -14.49 14.49 7.95
N HIS A 41 -13.48 15.25 7.55
CA HIS A 41 -13.06 15.34 6.15
C HIS A 41 -12.19 14.15 5.74
N THR A 42 -12.53 13.53 4.62
CA THR A 42 -11.75 12.46 4.03
C THR A 42 -11.85 12.51 2.50
N THR A 43 -11.34 11.50 1.82
CA THR A 43 -11.42 11.37 0.36
C THR A 43 -11.88 9.97 0.02
N TRP A 44 -12.40 9.79 -1.20
CA TRP A 44 -12.72 8.45 -1.69
C TRP A 44 -11.48 7.54 -1.76
N GLY A 45 -10.28 8.12 -1.84
CA GLY A 45 -9.02 7.40 -1.80
C GLY A 45 -8.83 6.56 -0.52
N ALA A 46 -9.40 6.99 0.61
CA ALA A 46 -9.28 6.26 1.89
C ALA A 46 -9.85 4.83 1.83
N PHE A 47 -10.78 4.56 0.91
CA PHE A 47 -11.35 3.22 0.70
C PHE A 47 -10.51 2.35 -0.24
N THR A 48 -9.73 2.95 -1.14
CA THR A 48 -8.93 2.19 -2.11
C THR A 48 -7.49 1.97 -1.66
N PHE A 49 -6.90 2.91 -0.91
CA PHE A 49 -5.55 2.76 -0.38
C PHE A 49 -5.34 1.48 0.44
N PRO A 50 -6.27 1.00 1.28
CA PRO A 50 -6.06 -0.23 2.04
C PRO A 50 -5.80 -1.48 1.18
N PHE A 51 -6.27 -1.51 -0.06
CA PHE A 51 -5.99 -2.62 -0.98
C PHE A 51 -4.53 -2.68 -1.41
N ILE A 52 -3.75 -1.59 -1.27
CA ILE A 52 -2.31 -1.63 -1.55
C ILE A 52 -1.58 -2.56 -0.58
N PHE A 53 -2.02 -2.63 0.68
CA PHE A 53 -1.46 -3.56 1.66
C PHE A 53 -1.72 -5.00 1.27
N LEU A 54 -2.95 -5.29 0.81
CA LEU A 54 -3.32 -6.61 0.32
C LEU A 54 -2.47 -7.00 -0.90
N ALA A 55 -2.35 -6.12 -1.88
CA ALA A 55 -1.55 -6.34 -3.08
C ALA A 55 -0.07 -6.57 -2.74
N THR A 56 0.47 -5.75 -1.82
CA THR A 56 1.87 -5.84 -1.36
C THR A 56 2.12 -7.15 -0.63
N ASP A 57 1.27 -7.53 0.32
CA ASP A 57 1.42 -8.78 1.09
C ASP A 57 1.34 -10.02 0.19
N LEU A 58 0.39 -10.06 -0.75
CA LEU A 58 0.30 -11.14 -1.74
C LEU A 58 1.58 -11.25 -2.57
N THR A 59 2.11 -10.12 -3.04
CA THR A 59 3.38 -10.08 -3.80
C THR A 59 4.54 -10.58 -2.96
N VAL A 60 4.67 -10.11 -1.71
CA VAL A 60 5.73 -10.54 -0.79
C VAL A 60 5.64 -12.03 -0.48
N ARG A 61 4.43 -12.59 -0.31
CA ARG A 61 4.24 -14.02 -0.03
C ARG A 61 4.58 -14.92 -1.22
N ILE A 62 4.33 -14.48 -2.45
CA ILE A 62 4.58 -15.28 -3.66
C ILE A 62 6.04 -15.15 -4.12
N PHE A 63 6.61 -13.94 -4.07
CA PHE A 63 7.90 -13.61 -4.67
C PHE A 63 9.01 -13.36 -3.64
N GLY A 64 8.68 -13.19 -2.36
CA GLY A 64 9.61 -12.77 -1.32
C GLY A 64 9.83 -11.25 -1.32
N ALA A 65 10.25 -10.72 -0.17
CA ALA A 65 10.38 -9.27 0.04
C ALA A 65 11.31 -8.55 -0.97
N PRO A 66 12.51 -9.07 -1.32
CA PRO A 66 13.40 -8.37 -2.25
C PRO A 66 12.82 -8.25 -3.67
N LEU A 67 12.20 -9.33 -4.16
CA LEU A 67 11.63 -9.35 -5.50
C LEU A 67 10.32 -8.55 -5.55
N ALA A 68 9.49 -8.63 -4.50
CA ALA A 68 8.28 -7.83 -4.40
C ALA A 68 8.56 -6.32 -4.48
N ARG A 69 9.60 -5.83 -3.79
CA ARG A 69 10.01 -4.41 -3.87
C ARG A 69 10.38 -3.99 -5.30
N ARG A 70 11.09 -4.86 -6.04
CA ARG A 70 11.44 -4.60 -7.44
C ARG A 70 10.20 -4.56 -8.32
N ILE A 71 9.28 -5.52 -8.15
CA ILE A 71 8.01 -5.56 -8.90
C ILE A 71 7.21 -4.27 -8.66
N ILE A 72 7.03 -3.88 -7.39
CA ILE A 72 6.24 -2.68 -7.05
C ILE A 72 6.90 -1.42 -7.60
N LEU A 73 8.23 -1.27 -7.50
CA LEU A 73 8.95 -0.15 -8.11
C LEU A 73 8.80 -0.11 -9.63
N SER A 74 8.90 -1.25 -10.30
CA SER A 74 8.72 -1.33 -11.76
C SER A 74 7.30 -1.00 -12.20
N VAL A 75 6.30 -1.36 -11.39
CA VAL A 75 4.88 -1.07 -11.65
C VAL A 75 4.50 0.36 -11.31
N MET A 76 5.22 1.01 -10.39
CA MET A 76 4.95 2.37 -9.95
C MET A 76 4.96 3.35 -11.13
N VAL A 77 5.97 3.30 -12.00
CA VAL A 77 6.10 4.23 -13.14
C VAL A 77 4.88 4.20 -14.09
N PRO A 78 4.49 3.04 -14.66
CA PRO A 78 3.30 2.99 -15.52
C PRO A 78 2.02 3.31 -14.75
N ALA A 79 1.91 2.90 -13.48
CA ALA A 79 0.74 3.25 -12.67
C ALA A 79 0.60 4.76 -12.46
N LEU A 80 1.69 5.46 -12.16
CA LEU A 80 1.69 6.92 -11.99
C LEU A 80 1.35 7.63 -13.30
N PHE A 81 1.92 7.19 -14.42
CA PHE A 81 1.60 7.74 -15.74
C PHE A 81 0.12 7.57 -16.08
N ILE A 82 -0.42 6.35 -15.94
CA ILE A 82 -1.84 6.06 -16.16
C ILE A 82 -2.71 6.87 -15.22
N SER A 83 -2.32 6.97 -13.95
CA SER A 83 -3.04 7.77 -12.94
C SER A 83 -3.10 9.24 -13.31
N TYR A 84 -2.02 9.83 -13.82
CA TYR A 84 -1.98 11.22 -14.25
C TYR A 84 -2.91 11.44 -15.45
N VAL A 85 -2.82 10.57 -16.46
CA VAL A 85 -3.67 10.65 -17.66
C VAL A 85 -5.14 10.56 -17.28
N ILE A 86 -5.54 9.51 -16.54
CA ILE A 86 -6.94 9.29 -16.14
C ILE A 86 -7.45 10.45 -15.30
N SER A 87 -6.67 10.86 -14.29
CA SER A 87 -7.06 11.96 -13.40
C SER A 87 -7.18 13.30 -14.12
N THR A 88 -6.38 13.53 -15.16
CA THR A 88 -6.46 14.77 -15.95
C THR A 88 -7.69 14.77 -16.86
N VAL A 89 -8.03 13.65 -17.50
CA VAL A 89 -9.22 13.56 -18.38
C VAL A 89 -10.53 13.41 -17.61
N THR A 90 -10.48 13.01 -16.32
CA THR A 90 -11.66 12.86 -15.44
C THR A 90 -11.61 13.75 -14.21
N TYR A 91 -11.04 14.96 -14.34
CA TYR A 91 -10.79 15.85 -13.21
C TYR A 91 -12.05 16.17 -12.40
N GLN A 92 -11.94 16.07 -11.07
CA GLN A 92 -13.02 16.32 -10.10
C GLN A 92 -14.34 15.56 -10.36
N GLY A 93 -14.27 14.37 -10.97
CA GLY A 93 -15.46 13.55 -11.22
C GLY A 93 -16.17 13.87 -12.54
N GLU A 94 -15.65 14.82 -13.32
CA GLU A 94 -16.22 15.22 -14.60
C GLU A 94 -15.30 14.86 -15.76
N TRP A 95 -15.90 14.50 -16.90
CA TRP A 95 -15.17 14.24 -18.12
C TRP A 95 -14.70 15.56 -18.76
N GLN A 96 -13.39 15.79 -18.75
CA GLN A 96 -12.75 16.98 -19.32
C GLN A 96 -12.38 16.81 -20.80
N GLY A 97 -12.44 15.58 -21.33
CA GLY A 97 -11.99 15.26 -22.69
C GLY A 97 -10.49 15.12 -22.83
N PHE A 98 -10.05 14.55 -23.96
CA PHE A 98 -8.62 14.33 -24.24
C PHE A 98 -7.83 15.63 -24.46
N ALA A 99 -8.51 16.74 -24.78
CA ALA A 99 -7.88 18.06 -24.92
C ALA A 99 -7.24 18.55 -23.60
N ALA A 100 -7.75 18.11 -22.44
CA ALA A 100 -7.19 18.44 -21.14
C ALA A 100 -5.72 18.02 -20.99
N LEU A 101 -5.29 16.96 -21.71
CA LEU A 101 -3.90 16.49 -21.72
C LEU A 101 -2.93 17.46 -22.41
N GLY A 102 -3.45 18.41 -23.20
CA GLY A 102 -2.64 19.49 -23.78
C GLY A 102 -2.20 20.53 -22.76
N SER A 103 -2.80 20.53 -21.56
CA SER A 103 -2.46 21.41 -20.44
C SER A 103 -1.85 20.62 -19.29
N PHE A 104 -0.86 21.20 -18.62
CA PHE A 104 -0.23 20.55 -17.46
C PHE A 104 -1.06 20.78 -16.20
N ASN A 105 -1.68 19.72 -15.68
CA ASN A 105 -2.45 19.80 -14.44
C ASN A 105 -1.50 19.60 -13.24
N LEU A 106 -1.04 20.72 -12.67
CA LEU A 106 -0.09 20.72 -11.55
C LEU A 106 -0.64 19.99 -10.32
N PHE A 107 -1.94 20.09 -10.03
CA PHE A 107 -2.56 19.41 -8.89
C PHE A 107 -2.48 17.89 -9.04
N VAL A 108 -2.86 17.37 -10.21
CA VAL A 108 -2.78 15.94 -10.52
C VAL A 108 -1.31 15.47 -10.53
N ALA A 109 -0.40 16.27 -11.10
CA ALA A 109 1.03 15.95 -11.09
C ALA A 109 1.59 15.84 -9.67
N ARG A 110 1.20 16.75 -8.78
CA ARG A 110 1.60 16.71 -7.35
C ARG A 110 1.15 15.44 -6.66
N ILE A 111 -0.06 14.96 -6.95
CA ILE A 111 -0.56 13.68 -6.39
C ILE A 111 0.27 12.50 -6.88
N ALA A 112 0.61 12.46 -8.17
CA ALA A 112 1.47 11.39 -8.70
C ALA A 112 2.88 11.42 -8.06
N VAL A 113 3.47 12.62 -7.90
CA VAL A 113 4.76 12.78 -7.21
C VAL A 113 4.65 12.39 -5.73
N ALA A 114 3.58 12.79 -5.05
CA ALA A 114 3.32 12.42 -3.67
C ALA A 114 3.21 10.91 -3.49
N SER A 115 2.51 10.22 -4.38
CA SER A 115 2.38 8.75 -4.40
C SER A 115 3.75 8.06 -4.53
N PHE A 116 4.60 8.53 -5.45
CA PHE A 116 5.96 8.03 -5.59
C PHE A 116 6.80 8.24 -4.32
N MET A 117 6.79 9.48 -3.81
CA MET A 117 7.60 9.87 -2.67
C MET A 117 7.17 9.17 -1.38
N ALA A 118 5.87 9.01 -1.16
CA ALA A 118 5.31 8.28 -0.03
C ALA A 118 5.80 6.84 0.00
N TYR A 119 5.77 6.14 -1.15
CA TYR A 119 6.31 4.79 -1.25
C TYR A 119 7.81 4.73 -0.95
N VAL A 120 8.62 5.62 -1.54
CA VAL A 120 10.07 5.64 -1.33
C VAL A 120 10.42 5.91 0.14
N LEU A 121 9.83 6.95 0.73
CA LEU A 121 10.09 7.35 2.12
C LEU A 121 9.56 6.31 3.12
N GLY A 122 8.39 5.75 2.86
CA GLY A 122 7.81 4.66 3.64
C GLY A 122 8.71 3.41 3.63
N GLN A 123 9.20 3.00 2.45
CA GLN A 123 10.11 1.86 2.32
C GLN A 123 11.47 2.08 3.01
N ILE A 124 12.05 3.27 2.90
CA ILE A 124 13.32 3.59 3.57
C ILE A 124 13.15 3.48 5.09
N LEU A 125 12.08 4.06 5.63
CA LEU A 125 11.81 4.03 7.06
C LEU A 125 11.51 2.60 7.54
N ASP A 126 10.69 1.84 6.80
CA ASP A 126 10.39 0.45 7.08
C ASP A 126 11.68 -0.39 7.22
N VAL A 127 12.58 -0.30 6.23
CA VAL A 127 13.86 -1.03 6.23
C VAL A 127 14.75 -0.59 7.40
N HIS A 128 14.82 0.72 7.68
CA HIS A 128 15.65 1.26 8.74
C HIS A 128 15.16 0.79 10.13
N VAL A 129 13.85 0.91 10.38
CA VAL A 129 13.21 0.49 11.63
C VAL A 129 13.34 -1.02 11.81
N PHE A 130 13.07 -1.80 10.78
CA PHE A 130 13.20 -3.25 10.82
C PHE A 130 14.64 -3.68 11.17
N ASN A 131 15.63 -3.12 10.48
CA ASN A 131 17.04 -3.47 10.71
C ASN A 131 17.52 -3.08 12.11
N ARG A 132 17.01 -1.99 12.66
CA ARG A 132 17.34 -1.56 14.04
C ARG A 132 16.69 -2.45 15.09
N LEU A 133 15.42 -2.83 14.89
CA LEU A 133 14.65 -3.58 15.89
C LEU A 133 14.79 -5.10 15.79
N ARG A 134 15.32 -5.64 14.68
CA ARG A 134 15.52 -7.10 14.52
C ARG A 134 16.41 -7.74 15.60
N GLN A 135 17.18 -6.94 16.32
CA GLN A 135 18.05 -7.39 17.42
C GLN A 135 17.28 -7.61 18.74
N ARG A 136 16.00 -7.23 18.82
CA ARG A 136 15.16 -7.47 20.00
C ARG A 136 14.74 -8.94 20.09
N SER A 137 14.52 -9.43 21.32
CA SER A 137 14.15 -10.82 21.61
C SER A 137 12.78 -11.22 21.07
N ALA A 138 11.85 -10.27 20.96
CA ALA A 138 10.52 -10.50 20.42
C ALA A 138 10.51 -10.32 18.89
N TRP A 139 10.45 -11.43 18.16
CA TRP A 139 10.50 -11.48 16.68
C TRP A 139 9.43 -10.64 15.98
N TRP A 140 8.28 -10.41 16.62
CA TRP A 140 7.14 -9.69 16.04
C TRP A 140 7.26 -8.17 16.17
N VAL A 141 8.09 -7.67 17.08
CA VAL A 141 8.21 -6.23 17.37
C VAL A 141 8.80 -5.49 16.17
N ALA A 142 9.82 -6.06 15.53
CA ALA A 142 10.47 -5.42 14.39
C ALA A 142 9.54 -5.27 13.17
N PRO A 143 8.84 -6.33 12.70
CA PRO A 143 7.83 -6.21 11.65
C PRO A 143 6.69 -5.24 11.98
N ALA A 144 6.12 -5.32 13.19
CA ALA A 144 4.97 -4.49 13.57
C ALA A 144 5.33 -3.00 13.63
N ALA A 145 6.47 -2.67 14.25
CA ALA A 145 6.93 -1.28 14.35
C ALA A 145 7.33 -0.71 12.99
N ALA A 146 7.99 -1.49 12.13
CA ALA A 146 8.39 -1.07 10.79
C ALA A 146 7.17 -0.77 9.91
N MET A 147 6.17 -1.66 9.93
CA MET A 147 4.90 -1.45 9.22
C MET A 147 4.16 -0.20 9.74
N PHE A 148 4.04 -0.06 11.06
CA PHE A 148 3.30 1.05 11.68
C PHE A 148 3.95 2.41 11.39
N LEU A 149 5.26 2.53 11.63
CA LEU A 149 6.00 3.77 11.39
C LEU A 149 6.17 4.07 9.91
N GLY A 150 6.40 3.05 9.07
CA GLY A 150 6.45 3.17 7.63
C GLY A 150 5.18 3.78 7.06
N ASN A 151 4.00 3.33 7.54
CA ASN A 151 2.70 3.87 7.13
C ASN A 151 2.45 5.31 7.58
N ILE A 152 2.98 5.71 8.74
CA ILE A 152 2.93 7.11 9.18
C ILE A 152 3.73 7.97 8.20
N SER A 153 4.96 7.56 7.89
CA SER A 153 5.83 8.28 6.97
C SER A 153 5.23 8.38 5.57
N ASP A 154 4.68 7.27 5.05
CA ASP A 154 3.95 7.21 3.78
C ASP A 154 2.80 8.22 3.76
N THR A 155 1.90 8.13 4.74
CA THR A 155 0.68 8.95 4.77
C THR A 155 1.01 10.42 4.94
N LEU A 156 1.87 10.78 5.90
CA LEU A 156 2.27 12.17 6.11
C LEU A 156 2.98 12.74 4.87
N SER A 157 3.92 11.98 4.28
CA SER A 157 4.63 12.43 3.08
C SER A 157 3.68 12.61 1.90
N PHE A 158 2.73 11.69 1.72
CA PHE A 158 1.72 11.77 0.68
C PHE A 158 0.89 13.05 0.81
N PHE A 159 0.17 13.20 1.93
CA PHE A 159 -0.77 14.32 2.10
C PHE A 159 -0.04 15.67 2.19
N PHE A 160 1.16 15.70 2.76
CA PHE A 160 1.99 16.89 2.76
C PHE A 160 2.38 17.31 1.33
N ILE A 161 2.96 16.42 0.52
CA ILE A 161 3.41 16.76 -0.83
C ILE A 161 2.22 17.06 -1.76
N ALA A 162 1.16 16.27 -1.67
CA ALA A 162 -0.03 16.42 -2.51
C ALA A 162 -0.76 17.73 -2.22
N PHE A 163 -1.02 18.05 -0.95
CA PHE A 163 -2.04 19.04 -0.59
C PHE A 163 -1.53 20.26 0.18
N TYR A 164 -0.37 20.20 0.84
CA TYR A 164 0.16 21.37 1.54
C TYR A 164 0.36 22.54 0.58
N LYS A 165 -0.36 23.64 0.78
CA LYS A 165 -0.39 24.79 -0.15
C LYS A 165 -0.64 24.37 -1.60
N SER A 166 -1.58 23.44 -1.81
CA SER A 166 -2.04 23.09 -3.16
C SER A 166 -3.00 24.14 -3.74
N SER A 167 -3.25 24.04 -5.05
CA SER A 167 -4.19 24.92 -5.75
C SER A 167 -5.64 24.70 -5.34
N ASP A 168 -5.95 23.54 -4.76
CA ASP A 168 -7.26 23.24 -4.18
C ASP A 168 -7.31 23.75 -2.74
N ALA A 169 -8.11 24.79 -2.51
CA ALA A 169 -8.21 25.45 -1.20
C ALA A 169 -8.78 24.53 -0.12
N PHE A 170 -9.71 23.64 -0.47
CA PHE A 170 -10.30 22.72 0.49
C PHE A 170 -9.25 21.70 0.96
N MET A 171 -8.54 21.09 0.00
CA MET A 171 -7.48 20.13 0.33
C MET A 171 -6.34 20.81 1.10
N ALA A 172 -5.93 22.01 0.69
CA ALA A 172 -4.86 22.75 1.35
C ALA A 172 -5.15 23.14 2.80
N ASN A 173 -6.41 23.38 3.14
CA ASN A 173 -6.81 23.75 4.50
C ASN A 173 -7.05 22.52 5.41
N ASN A 174 -7.49 21.39 4.84
CA ASN A 174 -7.92 20.22 5.60
C ASN A 174 -6.98 19.01 5.52
N TRP A 175 -5.85 19.09 4.80
CA TRP A 175 -4.98 17.94 4.53
C TRP A 175 -4.53 17.16 5.77
N VAL A 176 -4.33 17.85 6.91
CA VAL A 176 -3.92 17.19 8.17
C VAL A 176 -5.02 16.29 8.68
N GLU A 177 -6.26 16.79 8.73
CA GLU A 177 -7.42 16.02 9.15
C GLU A 177 -7.65 14.83 8.21
N ILE A 178 -7.59 15.07 6.90
CA ILE A 178 -7.75 14.04 5.88
C ILE A 178 -6.68 12.94 6.06
N ALA A 179 -5.41 13.32 6.29
CA ALA A 179 -4.31 12.39 6.52
C ALA A 179 -4.53 11.55 7.78
N LEU A 180 -5.04 12.14 8.86
CA LEU A 180 -5.34 11.42 10.10
C LEU A 180 -6.47 10.42 9.92
N VAL A 181 -7.52 10.80 9.19
CA VAL A 181 -8.64 9.89 8.88
C VAL A 181 -8.17 8.75 7.98
N ASP A 182 -7.43 9.04 6.90
CA ASP A 182 -6.86 8.03 5.99
C ASP A 182 -5.98 7.04 6.76
N TYR A 183 -5.07 7.56 7.59
CA TYR A 183 -4.20 6.75 8.42
C TYR A 183 -4.99 5.85 9.39
N SER A 184 -6.05 6.39 10.01
CA SER A 184 -6.91 5.63 10.92
C SER A 184 -7.61 4.48 10.21
N PHE A 185 -8.14 4.70 9.00
CA PHE A 185 -8.72 3.64 8.18
C PHE A 185 -7.68 2.57 7.80
N LYS A 186 -6.49 2.99 7.38
CA LYS A 186 -5.37 2.07 7.06
C LYS A 186 -5.03 1.19 8.27
N VAL A 187 -4.86 1.78 9.45
CA VAL A 187 -4.53 1.05 10.68
C VAL A 187 -5.67 0.11 11.08
N LEU A 188 -6.93 0.58 11.05
CA LEU A 188 -8.10 -0.24 11.39
C LEU A 188 -8.20 -1.48 10.50
N ILE A 189 -8.03 -1.32 9.18
CA ILE A 189 -8.05 -2.45 8.23
C ILE A 189 -6.85 -3.38 8.47
N CYS A 190 -5.67 -2.84 8.78
CA CYS A 190 -4.51 -3.65 9.16
C CYS A 190 -4.79 -4.48 10.42
N LEU A 191 -5.38 -3.88 11.46
CA LEU A 191 -5.72 -4.59 12.70
C LEU A 191 -6.81 -5.65 12.49
N LEU A 192 -7.83 -5.36 11.69
CA LEU A 192 -8.97 -6.26 11.45
C LEU A 192 -8.63 -7.43 10.52
N PHE A 193 -7.83 -7.21 9.47
CA PHE A 193 -7.57 -8.23 8.47
C PHE A 193 -6.19 -8.89 8.61
N PHE A 194 -5.14 -8.10 8.86
CA PHE A 194 -3.77 -8.64 8.83
C PHE A 194 -3.39 -9.39 10.09
N LEU A 195 -3.71 -8.86 11.27
CA LEU A 195 -3.38 -9.51 12.55
C LEU A 195 -4.05 -10.89 12.70
N PRO A 196 -5.37 -11.05 12.44
CA PRO A 196 -6.01 -12.36 12.54
C PRO A 196 -5.47 -13.36 11.51
N MET A 197 -5.25 -12.93 10.26
CA MET A 197 -4.68 -13.81 9.23
C MET A 197 -3.26 -14.27 9.60
N TYR A 198 -2.42 -13.38 10.14
CA TYR A 198 -1.07 -13.73 10.56
C TYR A 198 -1.09 -14.74 11.72
N GLY A 199 -1.98 -14.54 12.70
CA GLY A 199 -2.18 -15.45 13.83
C GLY A 199 -2.65 -16.84 13.40
N VAL A 200 -3.64 -16.91 12.50
CA VAL A 200 -4.13 -18.18 11.94
C VAL A 200 -3.01 -18.90 11.18
N LEU A 201 -2.27 -18.19 10.33
CA LEU A 201 -1.20 -18.77 9.53
C LEU A 201 -0.06 -19.31 10.40
N LEU A 202 0.31 -18.58 11.46
CA LEU A 202 1.31 -19.01 12.44
C LEU A 202 0.84 -20.27 13.19
N ASN A 203 -0.41 -20.28 13.67
CA ASN A 203 -0.98 -21.45 14.34
C ASN A 203 -1.03 -22.69 13.44
N MET A 204 -1.34 -22.51 12.15
CA MET A 204 -1.31 -23.61 11.18
C MET A 204 0.12 -24.14 10.95
N LEU A 205 1.11 -23.25 10.87
CA LEU A 205 2.52 -23.62 10.72
C LEU A 205 3.05 -24.36 11.95
N LEU A 206 2.79 -23.83 13.16
CA LEU A 206 3.19 -24.46 14.41
C LEU A 206 2.54 -25.84 14.56
N LYS A 207 1.24 -25.98 14.24
CA LYS A 207 0.56 -27.29 14.24
C LYS A 207 1.19 -28.28 13.24
N ARG A 208 1.58 -27.83 12.05
CA ARG A 208 2.25 -28.69 11.05
C ARG A 208 3.65 -29.12 11.48
N ILE A 209 4.41 -28.22 12.12
CA ILE A 209 5.75 -28.54 12.64
C ILE A 209 5.62 -29.55 13.79
N ALA A 210 4.71 -29.31 14.73
CA ALA A 210 4.43 -30.24 15.83
C ALA A 210 3.95 -31.62 15.35
N ALA A 211 3.07 -31.67 14.35
CA ALA A 211 2.60 -32.92 13.75
C ALA A 211 3.74 -33.73 13.09
N ARG A 212 4.63 -33.05 12.34
CA ARG A 212 5.81 -33.71 11.74
C ARG A 212 6.83 -34.23 12.78
N GLN A 213 6.93 -33.57 13.93
CA GLN A 213 7.81 -34.00 15.01
C GLN A 213 7.30 -35.30 15.66
N ASN A 214 5.97 -35.44 15.80
CA ASN A 214 5.33 -36.66 16.31
C ASN A 214 5.45 -37.86 15.35
N ASP A 215 5.33 -37.65 14.03
CA ASP A 215 5.49 -38.72 13.04
C ASP A 215 6.94 -39.24 12.97
N GLY A 216 7.94 -38.35 13.16
CA GLY A 216 9.35 -38.74 13.17
C GLY A 216 9.78 -39.55 14.40
N SER A 217 9.13 -39.35 15.56
CA SER A 217 9.42 -40.13 16.77
C SER A 217 8.81 -41.53 16.77
N LEU A 218 7.72 -41.76 16.04
CA LEU A 218 7.06 -43.08 15.94
C LEU A 218 7.73 -44.03 14.92
N GLN A 219 8.58 -43.51 14.02
CA GLN A 219 9.37 -44.32 13.08
C GLN A 219 10.77 -44.67 13.59
N ALA A 220 11.20 -44.09 14.72
CA ALA A 220 12.54 -44.27 15.30
C ALA A 220 12.57 -45.20 16.52
N SER A 221 11.44 -45.83 16.86
CA SER A 221 11.25 -46.79 17.96
C SER A 221 10.81 -48.14 17.42
#